data_AF-A0A354ZHB5-F1
#
_entry.id   AF-A0A354ZHB5-F1
#
_cell.length_a   1.000
_cell.length_b   1.000
_cell.length_c   1.000
_cell.angle_alpha   90.00
_cell.angle_beta   90.00
_cell.angle_gamma   90.00
#
_symmetry.space_group_name_H-M   'P 1'
#
loop_
_entity.id
_entity.type
_entity.pdbx_description
1 polymer ?
#
loop_
_entity_poly.entity_id
_entity_poly.type
_entity_poly.pdbx_seq_one_letter_code
_entity_poly.pdbx_strand_id
1 'polypeptide(L)'
;MIRQPMISESWARCRQAGMDPLKSPKTVRVSEKEFDSHLQHAIDVARLAEPLMDEMLSFVSPGFRVFLSDSHGCILASRASEPPDDLGPINVGPGTLWGEEHQGTNAIGLAIREGVPCTVNAAEHYFAAYRSLSGAATPIVSPEGEFLGAIGMLGASQACHPHTLGMIVAASAAIENQMKLERAANQLYSVIQSISDGLIAVDNDGFITHMNS
;
A
#
# COMPACT_ATOMS: atom_id res chain seq x y z
N MET A 1 -7.97 -19.72 -5.57
CA MET A 1 -7.16 -18.61 -6.11
C MET A 1 -7.74 -18.23 -7.48
N ILE A 2 -8.55 -17.17 -7.54
CA ILE A 2 -9.32 -16.73 -8.73
C ILE A 2 -8.48 -15.71 -9.52
N ARG A 3 -7.29 -16.13 -9.97
CA ARG A 3 -6.31 -15.19 -10.55
C ARG A 3 -6.52 -14.96 -12.05
N GLN A 4 -6.83 -16.04 -12.79
CA GLN A 4 -6.98 -16.00 -14.25
C GLN A 4 -8.16 -15.15 -14.74
N PRO A 5 -9.36 -15.19 -14.11
CA PRO A 5 -10.47 -14.33 -14.53
C PRO A 5 -10.14 -12.84 -14.34
N MET A 6 -9.56 -12.47 -13.19
CA MET A 6 -9.22 -11.09 -12.83
C MET A 6 -8.26 -10.44 -13.83
N ILE A 7 -7.20 -11.14 -14.25
CA ILE A 7 -6.26 -10.63 -15.27
C ILE A 7 -6.98 -10.44 -16.60
N SER A 8 -7.79 -11.41 -17.04
CA SER A 8 -8.48 -11.33 -18.33
C SER A 8 -9.49 -10.18 -18.40
N GLU A 9 -10.19 -9.91 -17.30
CA GLU A 9 -11.13 -8.80 -17.18
C GLU A 9 -10.42 -7.45 -17.13
N SER A 10 -9.30 -7.37 -16.41
CA SER A 10 -8.42 -6.20 -16.40
C SER A 10 -7.92 -5.85 -17.79
N TRP A 11 -7.44 -6.85 -18.53
CA TRP A 11 -7.02 -6.65 -19.91
C TRP A 11 -8.16 -6.19 -20.82
N ALA A 12 -9.39 -6.67 -20.58
CA ALA A 12 -10.55 -6.21 -21.34
C ALA A 12 -10.84 -4.73 -21.08
N ARG A 13 -10.72 -4.26 -19.84
CA ARG A 13 -10.89 -2.84 -19.47
C ARG A 13 -9.77 -1.97 -20.07
N CYS A 14 -8.52 -2.40 -19.99
CA CYS A 14 -7.41 -1.68 -20.62
C CYS A 14 -7.61 -1.53 -22.15
N ARG A 15 -8.09 -2.58 -22.82
CA ARG A 15 -8.44 -2.52 -24.26
C ARG A 15 -9.60 -1.56 -24.53
N GLN A 16 -10.64 -1.60 -23.69
CA GLN A 16 -11.78 -0.68 -23.81
C GLN A 16 -11.37 0.79 -23.60
N ALA A 17 -10.38 1.04 -22.74
CA ALA A 17 -9.78 2.36 -22.54
C ALA A 17 -8.84 2.81 -23.69
N GLY A 18 -8.67 1.99 -24.75
CA GLY A 18 -7.86 2.33 -25.92
C GLY A 18 -6.35 2.22 -25.70
N MET A 19 -5.91 1.51 -24.66
CA MET A 19 -4.49 1.30 -24.39
C MET A 19 -3.87 0.31 -25.38
N ASP A 20 -2.67 0.63 -25.86
CA ASP A 20 -1.88 -0.26 -26.73
C ASP A 20 -0.83 -1.01 -25.88
N PRO A 21 -0.92 -2.35 -25.75
CA PRO A 21 -0.03 -3.13 -24.89
C PRO A 21 1.44 -3.12 -25.36
N LEU A 22 1.71 -2.72 -26.61
CA LEU A 22 3.08 -2.64 -27.16
C LEU A 22 3.73 -1.26 -26.97
N LYS A 23 2.97 -0.25 -26.56
CA LYS A 23 3.51 1.08 -26.22
C LYS A 23 3.99 1.10 -24.78
N SER A 24 4.98 1.96 -24.52
CA SER A 24 5.34 2.27 -23.13
C SER A 24 4.25 3.13 -22.49
N PRO A 25 3.79 2.79 -21.28
CA PRO A 25 2.87 3.62 -20.53
C PRO A 25 3.52 4.98 -20.23
N LYS A 26 2.70 6.03 -20.24
CA LYS A 26 3.15 7.37 -19.85
C LYS A 26 2.95 7.51 -18.36
N THR A 27 4.02 7.81 -17.63
CA THR A 27 3.92 8.16 -16.21
C THR A 27 3.06 9.41 -16.07
N VAL A 28 1.92 9.26 -15.38
CA VAL A 28 1.09 10.38 -14.94
C VAL A 28 1.46 10.72 -13.51
N ARG A 29 1.65 12.01 -13.25
CA ARG A 29 2.01 12.54 -11.94
C ARG A 29 1.07 13.68 -11.58
N VAL A 30 0.62 13.69 -10.33
CA VAL A 30 -0.17 14.77 -9.76
C VAL A 30 0.70 15.99 -9.47
N SER A 31 0.08 17.16 -9.38
CA SER A 31 0.76 18.37 -8.90
C SER A 31 1.20 18.22 -7.44
N GLU A 32 2.14 19.07 -7.01
CA GLU A 32 2.61 19.08 -5.61
C GLU A 32 1.47 19.33 -4.62
N LYS A 33 0.57 20.26 -4.93
CA LYS A 33 -0.61 20.56 -4.10
C LYS A 33 -1.57 19.37 -4.00
N GLU A 34 -1.78 18.65 -5.09
CA GLU A 34 -2.61 17.43 -5.08
C GLU A 34 -1.92 16.34 -4.26
N PHE A 35 -0.61 16.15 -4.44
CA PHE A 35 0.18 15.20 -3.66
C PHE A 35 0.10 15.48 -2.15
N ASP A 36 0.26 16.73 -1.73
CA ASP A 36 0.11 17.13 -0.33
C ASP A 36 -1.28 16.80 0.21
N SER A 37 -2.32 17.01 -0.61
CA SER A 37 -3.68 16.64 -0.24
C SER A 37 -3.83 15.12 -0.09
N HIS A 38 -3.32 14.32 -1.03
CA HIS A 38 -3.32 12.86 -0.92
C HIS A 38 -2.59 12.38 0.34
N LEU A 39 -1.41 12.95 0.63
CA LEU A 39 -0.62 12.59 1.80
C LEU A 39 -1.32 12.97 3.11
N GLN A 40 -1.98 14.13 3.17
CA GLN A 40 -2.76 14.55 4.34
C GLN A 40 -3.92 13.60 4.64
N HIS A 41 -4.64 13.13 3.62
CA HIS A 41 -5.76 12.19 3.82
C HIS A 41 -5.31 10.79 4.26
N ALA A 42 -4.08 10.40 3.93
CA ALA A 42 -3.52 9.09 4.23
C ALA A 42 -2.39 9.12 5.29
N ILE A 43 -2.30 10.21 6.07
CA ILE A 43 -1.15 10.48 6.93
C ILE A 43 -0.95 9.40 8.00
N ASP A 44 -2.03 8.90 8.58
CA ASP A 44 -1.98 7.86 9.60
C ASP A 44 -1.47 6.53 9.03
N VAL A 45 -1.97 6.14 7.86
CA VAL A 45 -1.51 4.93 7.17
C VAL A 45 -0.06 5.07 6.74
N ALA A 46 0.33 6.22 6.19
CA ALA A 46 1.71 6.50 5.80
C ALA A 46 2.67 6.37 6.99
N ARG A 47 2.35 7.01 8.12
CA ARG A 47 3.13 6.92 9.37
C ARG A 47 3.32 5.48 9.84
N LEU A 48 2.28 4.65 9.76
CA LEU A 48 2.34 3.25 10.18
C LEU A 48 3.06 2.35 9.17
N ALA A 49 2.94 2.64 7.88
CA ALA A 49 3.53 1.83 6.81
C ALA A 49 5.03 2.03 6.68
N GLU A 50 5.54 3.27 6.78
CA GLU A 50 6.96 3.57 6.56
C GLU A 50 7.95 2.65 7.31
N PRO A 51 7.84 2.41 8.62
CA PRO A 51 8.79 1.52 9.31
C PRO A 51 8.71 0.07 8.81
N LEU A 52 7.51 -0.41 8.45
CA LEU A 52 7.32 -1.75 7.90
C LEU A 52 7.89 -1.86 6.48
N MET A 53 7.86 -0.77 5.70
CA MET A 53 8.48 -0.75 4.37
C MET A 53 9.99 -0.97 4.47
N ASP A 54 10.66 -0.29 5.39
CA ASP A 54 12.09 -0.44 5.63
C ASP A 54 12.42 -1.85 6.16
N GLU A 55 11.60 -2.38 7.07
CA GLU A 55 11.74 -3.74 7.59
C GLU A 55 11.60 -4.81 6.49
N MET A 56 10.58 -4.70 5.63
CA MET A 56 10.39 -5.61 4.49
C MET A 56 11.58 -5.60 3.53
N LEU A 57 12.18 -4.44 3.28
CA LEU A 57 13.36 -4.34 2.44
C LEU A 57 14.58 -5.06 3.04
N SER A 58 14.68 -5.15 4.37
CA SER A 58 15.77 -5.88 5.04
C SER A 58 15.68 -7.41 4.90
N PHE A 59 14.50 -7.94 4.56
CA PHE A 59 14.27 -9.38 4.40
C PHE A 59 14.38 -9.90 2.97
N VAL A 60 14.47 -8.99 1.98
CA VAL A 60 14.55 -9.35 0.57
C VAL A 60 15.95 -9.16 0.02
N SER A 61 16.27 -9.89 -1.04
CA SER A 61 17.50 -9.65 -1.80
C SER A 61 17.50 -8.25 -2.43
N PRO A 62 18.64 -7.71 -2.86
CA PRO A 62 18.69 -6.49 -3.65
C PRO A 62 17.82 -6.58 -4.92
N GLY A 63 17.29 -5.44 -5.38
CA GLY A 63 16.48 -5.34 -6.60
C GLY A 63 14.96 -5.31 -6.37
N PHE A 64 14.52 -5.09 -5.14
CA PHE A 64 13.11 -4.89 -4.80
C PHE A 64 12.81 -3.45 -4.44
N ARG A 65 11.56 -3.05 -4.69
CA ARG A 65 11.00 -1.77 -4.28
C ARG A 65 9.68 -2.01 -3.56
N VAL A 66 9.54 -1.39 -2.40
CA VAL A 66 8.28 -1.31 -1.65
C VAL A 66 7.64 0.03 -1.93
N PHE A 67 6.31 0.05 -1.98
CA PHE A 67 5.54 1.26 -2.19
C PHE A 67 4.26 1.23 -1.35
N LEU A 68 3.79 2.43 -1.05
CA LEU A 68 2.48 2.69 -0.48
C LEU A 68 1.72 3.60 -1.45
N SER A 69 0.49 3.24 -1.78
CA SER A 69 -0.45 4.11 -2.50
C SER A 69 -1.63 4.48 -1.62
N ASP A 70 -2.26 5.60 -1.92
CA ASP A 70 -3.58 5.93 -1.41
C ASP A 70 -4.68 5.13 -2.15
N SER A 71 -5.93 5.41 -1.81
CA SER A 71 -7.10 4.77 -2.41
C SER A 71 -7.35 5.08 -3.88
N HIS A 72 -6.73 6.15 -4.41
CA HIS A 72 -6.80 6.55 -5.83
C HIS A 72 -5.63 6.00 -6.65
N GLY A 73 -4.72 5.24 -6.02
CA GLY A 73 -3.52 4.74 -6.67
C GLY A 73 -2.41 5.78 -6.86
N CYS A 74 -2.47 6.90 -6.14
CA CYS A 74 -1.35 7.83 -6.03
C CYS A 74 -0.31 7.23 -5.07
N ILE A 75 0.92 7.04 -5.56
CA ILE A 75 2.02 6.57 -4.72
C ILE A 75 2.37 7.66 -3.70
N LEU A 76 2.27 7.33 -2.42
CA LEU A 76 2.57 8.21 -1.29
C LEU A 76 4.03 8.09 -0.88
N ALA A 77 4.52 6.85 -0.79
CA ALA A 77 5.89 6.54 -0.41
C ALA A 77 6.43 5.42 -1.30
N SER A 78 7.73 5.47 -1.57
CA SER A 78 8.45 4.35 -2.18
C SER A 78 9.87 4.29 -1.69
N ARG A 79 10.37 3.06 -1.50
CA ARG A 79 11.70 2.74 -1.00
C ARG A 79 12.27 1.58 -1.81
N ALA A 80 13.54 1.64 -2.15
CA ALA A 80 14.25 0.57 -2.87
C ALA A 80 15.27 -0.08 -1.93
N SER A 81 15.51 -1.38 -2.10
CA SER A 81 16.48 -2.14 -1.30
C SER A 81 17.91 -1.61 -1.44
N GLU A 82 18.29 -1.18 -2.65
CA GLU A 82 19.58 -0.56 -2.94
C GLU A 82 19.44 0.44 -4.11
N PRO A 83 20.00 1.65 -4.01
CA PRO A 83 20.12 2.57 -5.14
C PRO A 83 21.40 2.31 -5.96
N PRO A 84 21.37 2.47 -7.30
CA PRO A 84 20.18 2.68 -8.12
C PRO A 84 19.37 1.39 -8.26
N ASP A 85 18.05 1.52 -8.30
CA ASP A 85 17.17 0.38 -8.51
C ASP A 85 17.11 0.01 -10.01
N ASP A 86 17.56 -1.20 -10.34
CA ASP A 86 17.56 -1.74 -11.70
C ASP A 86 16.16 -2.25 -12.14
N LEU A 87 15.14 -1.42 -11.92
CA LEU A 87 13.74 -1.72 -12.29
C LEU A 87 13.38 -1.23 -13.70
N GLY A 88 14.39 -0.81 -14.47
CA GLY A 88 14.23 -0.29 -15.82
C GLY A 88 13.55 1.09 -15.86
N PRO A 89 12.79 1.43 -16.92
CA PRO A 89 12.22 2.76 -17.12
C PRO A 89 10.99 3.07 -16.24
N ILE A 90 10.75 2.27 -15.21
CA ILE A 90 9.52 2.35 -14.42
C ILE A 90 9.70 3.33 -13.27
N ASN A 91 8.77 4.27 -13.17
CA ASN A 91 8.73 5.23 -12.09
C ASN A 91 7.58 4.92 -11.12
N VAL A 92 7.88 4.16 -10.06
CA VAL A 92 6.99 3.95 -8.90
C VAL A 92 7.43 4.91 -7.80
N GLY A 93 7.34 6.20 -8.09
CA GLY A 93 7.79 7.27 -7.19
C GLY A 93 6.61 8.05 -6.59
N PRO A 94 6.82 8.76 -5.48
CA PRO A 94 5.80 9.62 -4.89
C PRO A 94 5.13 10.55 -5.91
N GLY A 95 3.81 10.69 -5.82
CA GLY A 95 2.97 11.49 -6.71
C GLY A 95 2.69 10.87 -8.08
N THR A 96 3.18 9.66 -8.39
CA THR A 96 2.80 8.96 -9.63
C THR A 96 1.50 8.20 -9.46
N LEU A 97 0.69 8.13 -10.51
CA LEU A 97 -0.59 7.41 -10.52
C LEU A 97 -0.41 5.99 -11.09
N TRP A 98 -0.88 5.00 -10.34
CA TRP A 98 -0.71 3.57 -10.63
C TRP A 98 -2.03 2.79 -10.78
N GLY A 99 -3.14 3.51 -10.91
CA GLY A 99 -4.43 2.94 -11.32
C GLY A 99 -4.36 2.23 -12.68
N GLU A 100 -5.28 1.29 -12.89
CA GLU A 100 -5.35 0.48 -14.12
C GLU A 100 -5.55 1.35 -15.36
N GLU A 101 -6.24 2.48 -15.21
CA GLU A 101 -6.51 3.49 -16.23
C GLU A 101 -5.28 4.33 -16.63
N HIS A 102 -4.19 4.25 -15.87
CA HIS A 102 -2.93 4.94 -16.16
C HIS A 102 -1.83 3.96 -16.59
N GLN A 103 -1.65 2.89 -15.80
CA GLN A 103 -0.51 1.97 -15.93
C GLN A 103 -0.93 0.57 -16.40
N GLY A 104 -2.19 0.39 -16.83
CA GLY A 104 -2.72 -0.88 -17.28
C GLY A 104 -2.78 -1.92 -16.15
N THR A 105 -2.97 -3.19 -16.50
CA THR A 105 -2.97 -4.29 -15.53
C THR A 105 -1.65 -4.34 -14.76
N ASN A 106 -1.72 -4.06 -13.47
CA ASN A 106 -0.62 -4.09 -12.52
C ASN A 106 -1.15 -4.44 -11.12
N ALA A 107 -0.28 -4.89 -10.21
CA ALA A 107 -0.72 -5.38 -8.90
C ALA A 107 -1.43 -4.32 -8.05
N ILE A 108 -0.99 -3.05 -8.12
CA ILE A 108 -1.54 -1.91 -7.38
C ILE A 108 -2.97 -1.64 -7.84
N GLY A 109 -3.14 -1.43 -9.16
CA GLY A 109 -4.43 -1.17 -9.76
C GLY A 109 -5.44 -2.30 -9.51
N LEU A 110 -4.99 -3.57 -9.56
CA LEU A 110 -5.85 -4.70 -9.23
C LEU A 110 -6.22 -4.76 -7.75
N ALA A 111 -5.26 -4.57 -6.84
CA ALA A 111 -5.54 -4.60 -5.41
C ALA A 111 -6.54 -3.51 -5.00
N ILE A 112 -6.38 -2.29 -5.54
CA ILE A 112 -7.31 -1.17 -5.35
C ILE A 112 -8.70 -1.53 -5.85
N ARG A 113 -8.78 -2.03 -7.09
CA ARG A 113 -10.06 -2.24 -7.76
C ARG A 113 -10.83 -3.43 -7.21
N GLU A 114 -10.15 -4.53 -6.95
CA GLU A 114 -10.76 -5.80 -6.56
C GLU A 114 -10.87 -5.93 -5.03
N GLY A 115 -10.20 -5.06 -4.27
CA GLY A 115 -10.27 -5.04 -2.81
C GLY A 115 -9.69 -6.28 -2.15
N VAL A 116 -8.76 -6.97 -2.83
CA VAL A 116 -8.14 -8.21 -2.35
C VAL A 116 -6.63 -8.22 -2.65
N PRO A 117 -5.83 -9.02 -1.92
CA PRO A 117 -4.42 -9.21 -2.24
C PRO A 117 -4.23 -9.76 -3.66
N CYS A 118 -3.38 -9.10 -4.44
CA CYS A 118 -3.19 -9.37 -5.86
C CYS A 118 -1.70 -9.55 -6.20
N THR A 119 -1.43 -10.44 -7.15
CA THR A 119 -0.10 -10.63 -7.75
C THR A 119 -0.20 -10.56 -9.27
N VAL A 120 0.72 -9.83 -9.89
CA VAL A 120 0.84 -9.71 -11.35
C VAL A 120 2.28 -10.02 -11.75
N ASN A 121 2.45 -11.05 -12.57
CA ASN A 121 3.74 -11.61 -12.92
C ASN A 121 3.99 -11.49 -14.42
N ALA A 122 5.12 -10.89 -14.79
CA ALA A 122 5.66 -10.87 -16.14
C ALA A 122 4.61 -10.53 -17.21
N ALA A 123 4.23 -11.51 -18.04
CA ALA A 123 3.28 -11.36 -19.14
C ALA A 123 1.82 -11.15 -18.71
N GLU A 124 1.50 -11.19 -17.42
CA GLU A 124 0.18 -10.80 -16.90
C GLU A 124 0.01 -9.28 -16.86
N HIS A 125 1.10 -8.51 -16.86
CA HIS A 125 1.03 -7.07 -17.05
C HIS A 125 0.48 -6.74 -18.44
N TYR A 126 -0.38 -5.72 -18.52
CA TYR A 126 -0.96 -5.32 -19.79
C TYR A 126 0.11 -4.77 -20.74
N PHE A 127 0.97 -3.88 -20.25
CA PHE A 127 2.05 -3.30 -21.03
C PHE A 127 3.26 -4.23 -21.11
N ALA A 128 3.74 -4.46 -22.33
CA ALA A 128 4.94 -5.28 -22.58
C ALA A 128 6.19 -4.73 -21.88
N ALA A 129 6.23 -3.41 -21.64
CA ALA A 129 7.29 -2.73 -20.90
C ALA A 129 7.50 -3.26 -19.46
N TYR A 130 6.49 -3.91 -18.86
CA TYR A 130 6.55 -4.42 -17.48
C TYR A 130 6.83 -5.92 -17.40
N ARG A 131 7.05 -6.61 -18.53
CA ARG A 131 7.20 -8.07 -18.58
C ARG A 131 8.41 -8.61 -17.83
N SER A 132 9.43 -7.80 -17.60
CA SER A 132 10.59 -8.20 -16.80
C SER A 132 10.28 -8.24 -15.30
N LEU A 133 9.14 -7.69 -14.86
CA LEU A 133 8.82 -7.51 -13.46
C LEU A 133 7.72 -8.43 -12.95
N SER A 134 7.68 -8.59 -11.64
CA SER A 134 6.56 -9.16 -10.93
C SER A 134 6.30 -8.35 -9.67
N GLY A 135 5.03 -8.14 -9.36
CA GLY A 135 4.61 -7.32 -8.26
C GLY A 135 3.47 -7.96 -7.49
N ALA A 136 3.40 -7.60 -6.23
CA ALA A 136 2.33 -7.96 -5.32
C ALA A 136 1.85 -6.69 -4.61
N ALA A 137 0.56 -6.57 -4.39
CA ALA A 137 -0.02 -5.51 -3.60
C ALA A 137 -1.22 -6.05 -2.83
N THR A 138 -1.49 -5.45 -1.67
CA THR A 138 -2.65 -5.77 -0.85
C THR A 138 -3.34 -4.49 -0.42
N PRO A 139 -4.68 -4.48 -0.38
CA PRO A 139 -5.42 -3.36 0.19
C PRO A 139 -5.15 -3.22 1.69
N ILE A 140 -5.19 -1.98 2.18
CA ILE A 140 -5.24 -1.61 3.59
C ILE A 140 -6.63 -1.04 3.85
N VAL A 141 -7.32 -1.56 4.87
CA VAL A 141 -8.65 -1.09 5.27
C VAL A 141 -8.67 -0.48 6.66
N SER A 142 -9.47 0.56 6.83
CA SER A 142 -9.68 1.19 8.12
C SER A 142 -10.44 0.25 9.09
N PRO A 143 -10.41 0.51 10.40
CA PRO A 143 -11.25 -0.21 11.36
C PRO A 143 -12.76 -0.14 11.06
N GLU A 144 -13.19 0.87 10.30
CA GLU A 144 -14.58 1.10 9.86
C GLU A 144 -14.90 0.37 8.54
N GLY A 145 -13.91 -0.25 7.92
CA GLY A 145 -14.04 -0.94 6.64
C GLY A 145 -13.82 -0.05 5.41
N GLU A 146 -13.30 1.17 5.60
CA GLU A 146 -12.98 2.07 4.48
C GLU A 146 -11.68 1.65 3.80
N PHE A 147 -11.64 1.68 2.47
CA PHE A 147 -10.41 1.40 1.73
C PHE A 147 -9.48 2.62 1.80
N LEU A 148 -8.31 2.45 2.42
CA LEU A 148 -7.37 3.55 2.66
C LEU A 148 -6.26 3.63 1.60
N GLY A 149 -5.99 2.54 0.91
CA GLY A 149 -4.92 2.44 -0.07
C GLY A 149 -4.33 1.05 -0.15
N ALA A 150 -3.14 0.92 -0.73
CA ALA A 150 -2.49 -0.37 -0.89
C ALA A 150 -1.00 -0.29 -0.58
N ILE A 151 -0.49 -1.32 0.09
CA ILE A 151 0.95 -1.55 0.23
C ILE A 151 1.36 -2.68 -0.69
N GLY A 152 2.54 -2.57 -1.26
CA GLY A 152 3.03 -3.58 -2.18
C GLY A 152 4.52 -3.55 -2.39
N MET A 153 4.98 -4.55 -3.14
CA MET A 153 6.37 -4.72 -3.51
C MET A 153 6.45 -5.17 -4.97
N LEU A 154 7.47 -4.71 -5.66
CA LEU A 154 7.80 -5.15 -7.01
C LEU A 154 9.30 -5.41 -7.14
N GLY A 155 9.65 -6.30 -8.05
CA GLY A 155 11.03 -6.67 -8.34
C GLY A 155 11.13 -7.40 -9.67
N ALA A 156 12.34 -7.86 -10.01
CA ALA A 156 12.54 -8.71 -11.18
C ALA A 156 11.67 -9.97 -11.09
N SER A 157 11.04 -10.35 -12.21
CA SER A 157 10.11 -11.49 -12.28
C SER A 157 10.71 -12.81 -11.81
N GLN A 158 12.01 -12.99 -11.95
CA GLN A 158 12.73 -14.18 -11.51
C GLN A 158 13.02 -14.20 -10.01
N ALA A 159 13.02 -13.03 -9.35
CA ALA A 159 13.28 -12.89 -7.93
C ALA A 159 11.99 -12.91 -7.09
N CYS A 160 10.84 -12.57 -7.68
CA CYS A 160 9.57 -12.47 -6.96
C CYS A 160 8.98 -13.88 -6.72
N HIS A 161 8.87 -14.26 -5.45
CA HIS A 161 8.40 -15.59 -5.03
C HIS A 161 7.11 -15.49 -4.23
N PRO A 162 6.36 -16.59 -4.03
CA PRO A 162 5.13 -16.59 -3.25
C PRO A 162 5.26 -16.01 -1.83
N HIS A 163 6.46 -16.06 -1.23
CA HIS A 163 6.72 -15.48 0.08
C HIS A 163 6.57 -13.95 0.10
N THR A 164 6.80 -13.27 -1.03
CA THR A 164 6.67 -11.81 -1.16
C THR A 164 5.25 -11.36 -0.88
N LEU A 165 4.24 -12.09 -1.39
CA LEU A 165 2.84 -11.80 -1.10
C LEU A 165 2.52 -11.98 0.39
N GLY A 166 3.01 -13.06 1.01
CA GLY A 166 2.77 -13.33 2.43
C GLY A 166 3.31 -12.21 3.34
N MET A 167 4.50 -11.70 3.04
CA MET A 167 5.12 -10.59 3.76
C MET A 167 4.30 -9.30 3.66
N ILE A 168 3.84 -8.94 2.46
CA ILE A 168 3.05 -7.73 2.24
C ILE A 168 1.68 -7.84 2.94
N VAL A 169 1.03 -9.01 2.87
CA VAL A 169 -0.24 -9.27 3.57
C VAL A 169 -0.06 -9.16 5.09
N ALA A 170 1.04 -9.69 5.62
CA ALA A 170 1.36 -9.54 7.04
C ALA A 170 1.60 -8.08 7.44
N ALA A 171 2.31 -7.30 6.60
CA ALA A 171 2.52 -5.87 6.82
C ALA A 171 1.20 -5.09 6.83
N SER A 172 0.30 -5.36 5.88
CA SER A 172 -1.04 -4.75 5.87
C SER A 172 -1.83 -5.10 7.13
N ALA A 173 -1.85 -6.37 7.53
CA ALA A 173 -2.53 -6.78 8.75
C ALA A 173 -1.94 -6.09 10.00
N ALA A 174 -0.62 -5.88 10.04
CA ALA A 174 0.03 -5.14 11.12
C ALA A 174 -0.42 -3.67 11.17
N ILE A 175 -0.48 -2.99 10.02
CA ILE A 175 -1.00 -1.62 9.90
C ILE A 175 -2.45 -1.56 10.41
N GLU A 176 -3.32 -2.42 9.90
CA GLU A 176 -4.75 -2.44 10.26
C GLU A 176 -4.97 -2.74 11.75
N ASN A 177 -4.19 -3.66 12.32
CA ASN A 177 -4.25 -3.98 13.75
C ASN A 177 -3.78 -2.80 14.60
N GLN A 178 -2.72 -2.10 14.19
CA GLN A 178 -2.24 -0.91 14.89
C GLN A 178 -3.31 0.21 14.87
N MET A 179 -3.99 0.43 13.74
CA MET A 179 -5.10 1.38 13.66
C MET A 179 -6.27 1.00 14.59
N LYS A 180 -6.61 -0.29 14.67
CA LYS A 180 -7.65 -0.78 15.61
C LYS A 180 -7.27 -0.52 17.06
N LEU A 181 -6.00 -0.75 17.42
CA LEU A 181 -5.49 -0.50 18.77
C LEU A 181 -5.51 1.00 19.11
N GLU A 182 -5.05 1.86 18.21
CA GLU A 182 -5.08 3.31 18.41
C GLU A 182 -6.52 3.84 18.56
N ARG A 183 -7.46 3.33 17.76
CA ARG A 183 -8.88 3.66 17.89
C ARG A 183 -9.46 3.22 19.24
N ALA A 184 -9.17 1.99 19.67
CA ALA A 184 -9.65 1.48 20.96
C ALA A 184 -9.10 2.30 22.13
N ALA A 185 -7.81 2.68 22.08
CA ALA A 185 -7.19 3.55 23.07
C ALA A 185 -7.87 4.93 23.12
N ASN A 186 -8.08 5.56 21.96
CA ASN A 186 -8.74 6.88 21.89
C ASN A 186 -10.19 6.86 22.41
N GLN A 187 -10.92 5.77 22.18
CA GLN A 187 -12.25 5.57 22.74
C GLN A 187 -12.23 5.46 24.27
N LEU A 188 -11.29 4.68 24.83
CA LEU A 188 -11.11 4.58 26.28
C LEU A 188 -10.76 5.93 26.91
N TYR A 189 -9.84 6.69 26.28
CA TYR A 189 -9.52 8.05 26.73
C TYR A 189 -10.74 8.96 26.76
N SER A 190 -11.57 8.93 25.70
CA SER A 190 -12.78 9.76 25.63
C SER A 190 -13.81 9.38 26.70
N VAL A 191 -13.96 8.08 27.00
CA VAL A 191 -14.82 7.61 28.11
C VAL A 191 -14.28 8.13 29.44
N ILE A 192 -12.99 7.98 29.72
CA ILE A 192 -12.36 8.45 30.97
C ILE A 192 -12.56 9.96 31.15
N GLN A 193 -12.39 10.76 30.11
CA GLN A 193 -12.58 12.21 30.14
C GLN A 193 -14.04 12.64 30.30
N SER A 194 -15.01 11.75 30.02
CA SER A 194 -16.44 12.05 30.23
C SER A 194 -16.93 11.78 31.65
N ILE A 195 -16.14 11.11 32.48
CA ILE A 195 -16.50 10.78 33.87
C ILE A 195 -16.48 12.07 34.69
N SER A 196 -17.59 12.37 35.37
CA SER A 196 -17.74 13.60 36.16
C SER A 196 -16.97 13.60 37.49
N ASP A 197 -16.65 12.40 38.00
CA ASP A 197 -15.81 12.22 39.17
C ASP A 197 -14.32 12.26 38.80
N GLY A 198 -13.47 12.72 39.73
CA GLY A 198 -12.02 12.64 39.57
C GLY A 198 -11.55 11.18 39.60
N LEU A 199 -10.92 10.73 38.52
CA LEU A 199 -10.33 9.42 38.32
C LEU A 199 -8.82 9.54 38.27
N ILE A 200 -8.13 8.75 39.10
CA ILE A 200 -6.68 8.58 39.07
C ILE A 200 -6.40 7.09 38.92
N ALA A 201 -5.65 6.71 37.89
CA ALA A 201 -5.16 5.35 37.73
C ALA A 201 -3.70 5.26 38.21
N VAL A 202 -3.37 4.20 38.94
CA VAL A 202 -2.01 3.91 39.41
C VAL A 202 -1.54 2.56 38.91
N ASP A 203 -0.24 2.41 38.69
CA ASP A 203 0.37 1.11 38.41
C ASP A 203 0.59 0.28 39.69
N ASN A 204 1.17 -0.92 39.53
CA ASN A 204 1.45 -1.82 40.65
C ASN A 204 2.51 -1.26 41.63
N ASP A 205 3.30 -0.27 41.19
CA ASP A 205 4.32 0.41 41.99
C ASP A 205 3.78 1.68 42.65
N GLY A 206 2.50 2.02 42.41
CA GLY A 206 1.81 3.17 42.99
C GLY A 206 2.04 4.49 42.26
N PHE A 207 2.66 4.49 41.07
CA PHE A 207 2.83 5.68 40.26
C PHE A 207 1.54 6.00 39.49
N ILE A 208 1.19 7.29 39.45
CA ILE A 208 0.04 7.76 38.66
C ILE A 208 0.34 7.58 37.18
N THR A 209 -0.50 6.81 36.50
CA THR A 209 -0.41 6.58 35.05
C THR A 209 -1.40 7.44 34.28
N HIS A 210 -2.57 7.76 34.87
CA HIS A 210 -3.62 8.53 34.22
C HIS A 210 -4.43 9.37 35.22
N MET A 211 -4.93 10.52 34.76
CA MET A 211 -5.92 11.34 35.47
C MET A 211 -6.90 11.97 34.47
N ASN A 212 -8.17 12.09 34.83
CA ASN A 212 -9.12 12.92 34.06
C ASN A 212 -9.16 14.35 34.61
N SER A 213 -9.62 15.30 33.79
CA SER A 213 -9.70 16.73 34.12
C SER A 213 -11.12 17.18 34.41
#